data_AF-A0A3M1ZJR3-F1
#
_entry.id   AF-A0A3M1ZJR3-F1
#
_cell.length_a   1.000
_cell.length_b   1.000
_cell.length_c   1.000
_cell.angle_alpha   90.00
_cell.angle_beta   90.00
_cell.angle_gamma   90.00
#
_symmetry.space_group_name_H-M   'P 1'
#
loop_
_entity.id
_entity.type
_entity.pdbx_description
1 polymer ?
#
loop_
_entity_poly.entity_id
_entity_poly.type
_entity_poly.pdbx_seq_one_letter_code
_entity_poly.pdbx_strand_id
1 'polypeptide(L)'
;MTLAPAGPFRLDDRVFGLLTGLVEDYAGIRFDAPRKEFVAERLGRRVAALGLPGFLDYYYHLKYDPDGRDELQRAVEELTVNETYFFREAGPLEALLDSWLPRREETARVWSVACSTGAEPYTLAILAEERGVADRLEIWASDIDRGALAAAERAVYSDGALRMTPPERRDRWFERTGEGWRLKDPPRGRVRFFWANALAPGEAAAEGRWDAILCRNLLIYFSDETTRKLVATLHRALRPGGVLLLGLTESLL
;
A
#
# COMPACT_ATOMS: atom_id res chain seq x y z
N MET A 1 -2.11 13.41 27.19
CA MET A 1 -0.78 12.87 26.87
C MET A 1 -0.10 13.86 25.95
N THR A 2 0.76 14.70 26.51
CA THR A 2 1.43 15.78 25.78
C THR A 2 2.55 15.16 24.95
N LEU A 3 2.47 15.27 23.62
CA LEU A 3 3.54 14.86 22.71
C LEU A 3 4.82 15.60 23.12
N ALA A 4 5.90 14.86 23.40
CA ALA A 4 7.21 15.45 23.58
C ALA A 4 7.56 16.23 22.29
N PRO A 5 8.11 17.45 22.39
CA PRO A 5 8.53 18.21 21.22
C PRO A 5 9.54 17.36 20.44
N ALA A 6 9.36 17.24 19.12
CA ALA A 6 10.36 16.63 18.25
C ALA A 6 11.69 17.36 18.51
N GLY A 7 12.63 16.69 19.17
CA GLY A 7 13.95 17.24 19.41
C GLY A 7 14.60 17.56 18.05
N PRO A 8 15.44 18.60 17.94
CA PRO A 8 16.07 18.98 16.68
C PRO A 8 17.22 18.01 16.40
N PHE A 9 16.90 16.74 16.14
CA PHE A 9 17.90 15.76 15.74
C PHE A 9 18.40 16.16 14.35
N ARG A 10 19.71 16.36 14.22
CA ARG A 10 20.32 16.61 12.92
C ARG A 10 20.64 15.26 12.27
N LEU A 11 20.04 15.00 11.11
CA LEU A 11 20.41 13.87 10.28
C LEU A 11 21.59 14.27 9.39
N ASP A 12 22.76 13.67 9.57
CA ASP A 12 23.88 13.84 8.64
C ASP A 12 23.78 12.86 7.46
N ASP A 13 24.57 13.08 6.40
CA ASP A 13 24.47 12.29 5.16
C ASP A 13 24.88 10.84 5.34
N ARG A 14 25.83 10.56 6.25
CA ARG A 14 26.28 9.20 6.54
C ARG A 14 25.16 8.44 7.24
N VAL A 15 24.58 9.02 8.29
CA VAL A 15 23.49 8.38 9.05
C VAL A 15 22.22 8.27 8.20
N PHE A 16 21.96 9.25 7.32
CA PHE A 16 20.89 9.15 6.32
C PHE A 16 21.06 7.88 5.47
N GLY A 17 22.23 7.67 4.86
CA GLY A 17 22.48 6.49 4.03
C GLY A 17 22.38 5.17 4.81
N LEU A 18 22.78 5.14 6.09
CA LEU A 18 22.64 3.97 6.95
C LEU A 18 21.17 3.63 7.22
N LEU A 19 20.35 4.62 7.57
CA LEU A 19 18.93 4.41 7.86
C LEU A 19 18.14 4.06 6.62
N THR A 20 18.35 4.78 5.51
CA THR A 20 17.65 4.49 4.26
C THR A 20 18.09 3.17 3.65
N GLY A 21 19.35 2.76 3.84
CA GLY A 21 19.82 1.42 3.48
C GLY A 21 19.05 0.32 4.21
N LEU A 22 18.82 0.44 5.52
CA LEU A 22 17.99 -0.53 6.26
C LEU A 22 16.54 -0.59 5.74
N VAL A 23 15.97 0.56 5.38
CA VAL A 23 14.61 0.65 4.83
C VAL A 23 14.53 0.04 3.44
N GLU A 24 15.52 0.28 2.58
CA GLU A 24 15.60 -0.31 1.24
C GLU A 24 15.80 -1.83 1.32
N ASP A 25 16.68 -2.31 2.21
CA ASP A 25 16.91 -3.75 2.41
C ASP A 25 15.64 -4.46 2.93
N TYR A 26 14.88 -3.79 3.79
CA TYR A 26 13.68 -4.37 4.40
C TYR A 26 12.45 -4.28 3.50
N ALA A 27 12.14 -3.10 2.95
CA ALA A 27 10.89 -2.80 2.24
C ALA A 27 11.08 -2.48 0.74
N GLY A 28 12.32 -2.38 0.26
CA GLY A 28 12.64 -2.00 -1.12
C GLY A 28 12.54 -0.51 -1.43
N ILE A 29 12.06 0.30 -0.48
CA ILE A 29 11.75 1.72 -0.68
C ILE A 29 13.05 2.53 -0.69
N ARG A 30 13.33 3.19 -1.81
CA ARG A 30 14.52 4.02 -1.97
C ARG A 30 14.23 5.48 -1.63
N PHE A 31 15.16 6.10 -0.92
CA PHE A 31 15.16 7.53 -0.62
C PHE A 31 16.42 8.18 -1.20
N ASP A 32 16.23 9.20 -2.01
CA ASP A 32 17.29 10.03 -2.57
C ASP A 32 17.60 11.24 -1.65
N ALA A 33 18.75 11.88 -1.87
CA ALA A 33 19.21 13.01 -1.05
C ALA A 33 18.17 14.14 -0.89
N PRO A 34 17.38 14.53 -1.91
CA PRO A 34 16.32 15.52 -1.75
C PRO A 34 15.25 15.17 -0.70
N ARG A 35 15.05 13.88 -0.39
CA ARG A 35 14.08 13.42 0.61
C ARG A 35 14.65 13.34 2.03
N LYS A 36 15.89 13.78 2.24
CA LYS A 36 16.55 13.72 3.56
C LYS A 36 15.77 14.44 4.65
N GLU A 37 15.22 15.62 4.36
CA GLU A 37 14.43 16.39 5.33
C GLU A 37 13.13 15.67 5.70
N PHE A 38 12.46 15.06 4.71
CA PHE A 38 11.30 14.21 4.93
C PHE A 38 11.64 13.02 5.85
N VAL A 39 12.75 12.32 5.58
CA VAL A 39 13.20 11.19 6.40
C VAL A 39 13.53 11.64 7.82
N ALA A 40 14.24 12.76 7.98
CA ALA A 40 14.61 13.32 9.26
C ALA A 40 13.37 13.70 10.09
N GLU A 41 12.38 14.36 9.48
CA GLU A 41 11.15 14.74 10.17
C GLU A 41 10.38 13.51 10.68
N ARG A 42 10.21 12.48 9.83
CA ARG A 42 9.43 11.27 10.14
C ARG A 42 10.12 10.40 11.16
N LEU A 43 11.37 10.04 10.92
CA LEU A 43 12.12 9.20 11.85
C LEU A 43 12.46 9.94 13.15
N GLY A 44 12.57 11.27 13.12
CA GLY A 44 12.79 12.07 14.33
C GLY A 44 11.69 11.88 15.38
N ARG A 45 10.45 11.60 14.96
CA ARG A 45 9.35 11.24 15.86
C ARG A 45 9.58 9.90 16.56
N ARG A 46 10.14 8.92 15.84
CA ARG A 46 10.50 7.60 16.39
C ARG A 46 11.67 7.72 17.38
N VAL A 47 12.71 8.45 17.00
CA VAL A 47 13.86 8.77 17.89
C VAL A 47 13.37 9.40 19.19
N ALA A 48 12.49 10.41 19.10
CA ALA A 48 11.90 11.06 20.26
C ALA A 48 11.03 10.12 21.11
N ALA A 49 10.18 9.30 20.46
CA ALA A 49 9.29 8.37 21.15
C ALA A 49 10.04 7.28 21.94
N LEU A 50 11.22 6.88 21.46
CA LEU A 50 12.11 5.92 22.13
C LEU A 50 13.06 6.59 23.14
N GLY A 51 13.07 7.91 23.23
CA GLY A 51 13.99 8.66 24.11
C GLY A 51 15.46 8.52 23.71
N LEU A 52 15.75 8.26 22.43
CA LEU A 52 17.11 8.05 21.95
C LEU A 52 17.87 9.38 21.75
N PRO A 53 19.20 9.40 21.92
CA PRO A 53 19.99 10.64 21.80
C PRO A 53 20.06 11.21 20.37
N GLY A 54 19.90 10.37 19.35
CA GLY A 54 19.92 10.80 17.96
C GLY A 54 19.74 9.67 16.94
N PHE A 55 19.88 10.03 15.66
CA PHE A 55 19.65 9.09 14.55
C PHE A 55 20.68 7.97 14.46
N LEU A 56 21.92 8.19 14.90
CA LEU A 56 22.93 7.13 14.91
C LEU A 56 22.59 6.06 15.95
N ASP A 57 22.15 6.47 17.14
CA ASP A 57 21.64 5.56 18.17
C ASP A 57 20.40 4.81 17.69
N TYR A 58 19.52 5.49 16.95
CA TYR A 58 18.37 4.84 16.32
C TYR A 58 18.78 3.79 15.28
N TYR A 59 19.77 4.08 14.42
CA TYR A 59 20.33 3.07 13.52
C TYR A 59 20.89 1.86 14.29
N TYR A 60 21.59 2.08 15.40
CA TYR A 60 22.11 0.98 16.23
C TYR A 60 20.99 0.16 16.85
N HIS A 61 19.97 0.82 17.40
CA HIS A 61 18.76 0.18 17.93
C HIS A 61 18.09 -0.70 16.87
N LEU A 62 17.81 -0.16 15.69
CA LEU A 62 17.19 -0.90 14.58
C LEU A 62 17.99 -2.15 14.17
N LYS A 63 19.33 -2.08 14.24
CA LYS A 63 20.22 -3.13 13.72
C LYS A 63 20.57 -4.21 14.74
N TYR A 64 20.68 -3.86 16.02
CA TYR A 64 21.31 -4.72 17.01
C TYR A 64 20.40 -5.08 18.20
N ASP A 65 19.35 -4.32 18.44
CA ASP A 65 18.48 -4.59 19.59
C ASP A 65 17.43 -5.67 19.26
N PRO A 66 16.97 -6.46 20.24
CA PRO A 66 16.04 -7.57 20.02
C PRO A 66 14.72 -7.16 19.34
N ASP A 67 14.23 -5.96 19.62
CA ASP A 67 13.00 -5.38 19.05
C ASP A 67 13.25 -4.50 17.82
N GLY A 68 14.51 -4.38 17.37
CA GLY A 68 14.90 -3.51 16.26
C GLY A 68 14.18 -3.82 14.96
N ARG A 69 13.81 -5.09 14.72
CA ARG A 69 13.02 -5.49 13.53
C ARG A 69 11.59 -4.97 13.56
N ASP A 70 10.94 -5.01 14.72
CA ASP A 70 9.59 -4.47 14.88
C ASP A 70 9.60 -2.95 14.79
N GLU A 71 10.65 -2.31 15.32
CA GLU A 71 10.83 -0.86 15.19
C GLU A 71 11.17 -0.44 13.75
N LEU A 72 11.95 -1.23 13.01
CA LEU A 72 12.21 -0.98 11.59
C LEU A 72 10.93 -0.98 10.78
N GLN A 73 10.00 -1.88 11.10
CA GLN A 73 8.69 -1.90 10.49
C GLN A 73 7.87 -0.63 10.83
N ARG A 74 7.96 -0.09 12.05
CA ARG A 74 7.35 1.22 12.38
C ARG A 74 8.04 2.37 11.67
N ALA A 75 9.36 2.29 11.47
CA ALA A 75 10.11 3.27 10.69
C ALA A 75 9.61 3.31 9.23
N VAL A 76 9.38 2.13 8.63
CA VAL A 76 8.81 2.01 7.28
C VAL A 76 7.41 2.63 7.23
N GLU A 77 6.54 2.32 8.20
CA GLU A 77 5.19 2.89 8.32
C GLU A 77 5.19 4.43 8.43
N GLU A 78 6.19 5.05 9.06
CA GLU A 78 6.32 6.52 9.09
C GLU A 78 6.83 7.11 7.77
N LEU A 79 7.52 6.32 6.96
CA LEU A 79 8.18 6.74 5.72
C LEU A 79 7.36 6.44 4.46
N THR A 80 6.33 5.60 4.55
CA THR A 80 5.39 5.32 3.45
C THR A 80 4.59 6.55 3.07
N VAL A 81 4.41 6.76 1.76
CA VAL A 81 3.58 7.86 1.22
C VAL A 81 2.27 7.28 0.70
N ASN A 82 1.20 7.50 1.45
CA ASN A 82 -0.12 6.92 1.22
C ASN A 82 -1.02 7.76 0.30
N GLU A 83 -0.51 8.24 -0.83
CA GLU A 83 -1.32 9.03 -1.78
C GLU A 83 -2.22 8.12 -2.63
N THR A 84 -3.48 7.96 -2.20
CA THR A 84 -4.48 7.15 -2.90
C THR A 84 -5.85 7.83 -2.93
N TYR A 85 -6.63 7.55 -3.97
CA TYR A 85 -7.97 8.11 -4.16
C TYR A 85 -8.82 7.19 -5.02
N PHE A 86 -10.13 7.26 -4.81
CA PHE A 86 -11.09 6.43 -5.52
C PHE A 86 -11.09 6.72 -7.02
N PHE A 87 -11.25 5.67 -7.83
CA PHE A 87 -11.29 5.74 -9.29
C PHE A 87 -10.00 6.28 -9.94
N ARG A 88 -8.85 6.21 -9.24
CA ARG A 88 -7.54 6.50 -9.82
C ARG A 88 -7.24 5.58 -10.99
N GLU A 89 -7.19 6.16 -12.20
CA GLU A 89 -7.00 5.46 -13.47
C GLU A 89 -7.89 4.19 -13.53
N ALA A 90 -9.21 4.38 -13.44
CA ALA A 90 -10.15 3.25 -13.35
C ALA A 90 -10.19 2.37 -14.61
N GLY A 91 -9.75 2.86 -15.77
CA GLY A 91 -9.84 2.15 -17.06
C GLY A 91 -9.30 0.71 -17.05
N PRO A 92 -8.07 0.44 -16.56
CA PRO A 92 -7.57 -0.92 -16.37
C PRO A 92 -8.45 -1.80 -15.47
N LEU A 93 -9.05 -1.26 -14.41
CA LEU A 93 -9.98 -2.01 -13.55
C LEU A 93 -11.29 -2.31 -14.28
N GLU A 94 -11.80 -1.36 -15.06
CA GLU A 94 -12.98 -1.58 -15.91
C GLU A 94 -12.69 -2.66 -16.96
N ALA A 95 -11.54 -2.62 -17.63
CA ALA A 95 -11.12 -3.65 -18.59
C ALA A 95 -10.97 -5.03 -17.95
N LEU A 96 -10.46 -5.10 -16.71
CA LEU A 96 -10.41 -6.35 -15.94
C LEU A 96 -11.81 -6.95 -15.77
N LEU A 97 -12.81 -6.13 -15.45
CA LEU A 97 -14.20 -6.57 -15.25
C LEU A 97 -14.95 -6.85 -16.56
N ASP A 98 -14.73 -6.04 -17.59
CA ASP A 98 -15.53 -6.02 -18.82
C ASP A 98 -15.00 -6.98 -19.88
N SER A 99 -13.69 -7.25 -19.89
CA SER A 99 -13.03 -8.02 -20.96
C SER A 99 -12.36 -9.30 -20.45
N TRP A 100 -11.73 -9.25 -19.28
CA TRP A 100 -10.99 -10.41 -18.75
C TRP A 100 -11.87 -11.32 -17.89
N LEU A 101 -12.59 -10.77 -16.90
CA LEU A 101 -13.43 -11.53 -15.98
C LEU A 101 -14.52 -12.38 -16.68
N PRO A 102 -15.20 -11.92 -17.75
CA PRO A 102 -16.23 -12.72 -18.41
C PRO A 102 -15.70 -14.02 -19.02
N ARG A 103 -14.39 -14.10 -19.31
CA ARG A 103 -13.72 -15.28 -19.88
C ARG A 103 -13.32 -16.31 -18.81
N ARG A 104 -13.56 -16.03 -17.53
CA ARG A 104 -13.29 -16.93 -16.41
C ARG A 104 -14.58 -17.69 -16.05
N GLU A 105 -14.49 -19.01 -15.93
CA GLU A 105 -15.64 -19.85 -15.53
C GLU A 105 -15.86 -19.81 -14.00
N GLU A 106 -14.76 -19.76 -13.24
CA GLU A 106 -14.76 -19.73 -11.78
C GLU A 106 -14.67 -18.30 -11.23
N THR A 107 -14.97 -18.13 -9.94
CA THR A 107 -14.69 -16.90 -9.18
C THR A 107 -13.20 -16.56 -9.27
N ALA A 108 -12.87 -15.35 -9.70
CA ALA A 108 -11.49 -14.91 -9.85
C ALA A 108 -10.96 -14.32 -8.55
N ARG A 109 -9.77 -14.77 -8.13
CA ARG A 109 -9.07 -14.23 -6.96
C ARG A 109 -8.19 -13.08 -7.39
N VAL A 110 -8.43 -11.90 -6.82
CA VAL A 110 -7.73 -10.66 -7.15
C VAL A 110 -6.96 -10.16 -5.93
N TRP A 111 -5.68 -9.88 -6.11
CA TRP A 111 -4.85 -9.30 -5.06
C TRP A 111 -4.42 -7.87 -5.41
N SER A 112 -4.84 -6.88 -4.61
CA SER A 112 -4.32 -5.51 -4.65
C SER A 112 -3.11 -5.39 -3.72
N VAL A 113 -1.93 -5.23 -4.31
CA VAL A 113 -0.64 -5.06 -3.62
C VAL A 113 -0.41 -3.58 -3.35
N ALA A 114 0.06 -3.25 -2.14
CA ALA A 114 0.24 -1.87 -1.67
C ALA A 114 -1.05 -1.04 -1.79
N CYS A 115 -2.14 -1.57 -1.23
CA CYS A 115 -3.47 -0.98 -1.36
C CYS A 115 -3.64 0.36 -0.63
N SER A 116 -2.66 0.78 0.18
CA SER A 116 -2.69 1.94 1.04
C SER A 116 -3.99 1.97 1.86
N THR A 117 -4.70 3.09 1.93
CA THR A 117 -5.98 3.22 2.66
C THR A 117 -7.18 2.56 1.96
N GLY A 118 -6.96 1.67 0.99
CA GLY A 118 -8.00 0.78 0.42
C GLY A 118 -8.82 1.36 -0.73
N ALA A 119 -8.50 2.56 -1.24
CA ALA A 119 -9.30 3.17 -2.31
C ALA A 119 -9.31 2.33 -3.61
N GLU A 120 -8.19 1.69 -3.96
CA GLU A 120 -8.11 0.81 -5.14
C GLU A 120 -8.99 -0.45 -5.03
N PRO A 121 -8.83 -1.33 -4.00
CA PRO A 121 -9.64 -2.53 -3.92
C PRO A 121 -11.13 -2.22 -3.72
N TYR A 122 -11.48 -1.13 -3.04
CA TYR A 122 -12.88 -0.69 -2.97
C TYR A 122 -13.40 -0.10 -4.28
N THR A 123 -12.55 0.57 -5.07
CA THR A 123 -12.94 0.97 -6.44
C THR A 123 -13.28 -0.26 -7.27
N LEU A 124 -12.46 -1.32 -7.21
CA LEU A 124 -12.76 -2.57 -7.91
C LEU A 124 -14.08 -3.19 -7.41
N ALA A 125 -14.30 -3.24 -6.09
CA ALA A 125 -15.53 -3.75 -5.51
C ALA A 125 -16.76 -2.95 -5.96
N ILE A 126 -16.70 -1.62 -5.93
CA ILE A 126 -17.78 -0.74 -6.41
C ILE A 126 -18.07 -1.00 -7.89
N LEU A 127 -17.04 -1.02 -8.75
CA LEU A 127 -17.22 -1.25 -10.18
C LEU A 127 -17.82 -2.63 -10.48
N ALA A 128 -17.49 -3.65 -9.68
CA ALA A 128 -18.04 -4.99 -9.80
C ALA A 128 -19.51 -5.06 -9.33
N GLU A 129 -19.87 -4.35 -8.26
CA GLU A 129 -21.26 -4.23 -7.79
C GLU A 129 -22.13 -3.48 -8.83
N GLU A 130 -21.60 -2.41 -9.43
CA GLU A 130 -22.29 -1.67 -10.50
C GLU A 130 -22.61 -2.53 -11.73
N ARG A 131 -21.80 -3.57 -11.97
CA ARG A 131 -21.96 -4.52 -13.09
C ARG A 131 -22.71 -5.80 -12.71
N GLY A 132 -23.05 -5.99 -11.43
CA GLY A 132 -23.67 -7.23 -10.96
C GLY A 132 -22.75 -8.46 -11.04
N VAL A 133 -21.43 -8.26 -10.96
CA VAL A 133 -20.42 -9.34 -11.05
C VAL A 133 -19.58 -9.46 -9.77
N ALA A 134 -19.97 -8.79 -8.69
CA ALA A 134 -19.22 -8.81 -7.42
C ALA A 134 -19.02 -10.23 -6.86
N ASP A 135 -20.00 -11.12 -7.01
CA ASP A 135 -19.89 -12.52 -6.56
C ASP A 135 -18.91 -13.37 -7.39
N ARG A 136 -18.45 -12.84 -8.54
CA ARG A 136 -17.41 -13.48 -9.37
C ARG A 136 -16.00 -13.08 -8.94
N LEU A 137 -15.84 -12.28 -7.89
CA LEU A 137 -14.54 -11.84 -7.39
C LEU A 137 -14.33 -12.20 -5.92
N GLU A 138 -13.12 -12.64 -5.62
CA GLU A 138 -12.57 -12.67 -4.26
C GLU A 138 -11.44 -11.63 -4.18
N ILE A 139 -11.69 -10.48 -3.53
CA ILE A 139 -10.74 -9.35 -3.51
C ILE A 139 -9.96 -9.36 -2.20
N TRP A 140 -8.65 -9.49 -2.30
CA TRP A 140 -7.72 -9.40 -1.20
C TRP A 140 -6.80 -8.20 -1.40
N ALA A 141 -6.46 -7.51 -0.33
CA ALA A 141 -5.68 -6.29 -0.38
C ALA A 141 -4.63 -6.30 0.72
N SER A 142 -3.40 -5.95 0.39
CA SER A 142 -2.33 -5.87 1.36
C SER A 142 -1.52 -4.60 1.28
N ASP A 143 -1.01 -4.20 2.42
CA ASP A 143 -0.05 -3.12 2.53
C ASP A 143 1.01 -3.45 3.59
N ILE A 144 2.17 -2.80 3.47
CA ILE A 144 3.21 -2.84 4.50
C ILE A 144 2.84 -1.91 5.65
N ASP A 145 1.99 -0.91 5.42
CA ASP A 145 1.56 0.07 6.40
C ASP A 145 0.30 -0.38 7.17
N ARG A 146 0.48 -0.75 8.45
CA ARG A 146 -0.65 -1.16 9.32
C ARG A 146 -1.63 -0.04 9.61
N GLY A 147 -1.16 1.21 9.68
CA GLY A 147 -2.04 2.37 9.87
C GLY A 147 -2.93 2.59 8.65
N ALA A 148 -2.38 2.42 7.46
CA ALA A 148 -3.13 2.49 6.20
C ALA A 148 -4.18 1.37 6.11
N LEU A 149 -3.82 0.12 6.46
CA LEU A 149 -4.77 -1.00 6.51
C LEU A 149 -5.90 -0.76 7.52
N ALA A 150 -5.57 -0.29 8.72
CA ALA A 150 -6.59 0.04 9.71
C ALA A 150 -7.52 1.17 9.22
N ALA A 151 -7.01 2.13 8.44
CA ALA A 151 -7.84 3.14 7.79
C ALA A 151 -8.73 2.54 6.69
N ALA A 152 -8.21 1.59 5.90
CA ALA A 152 -8.95 0.87 4.88
C ALA A 152 -10.11 0.05 5.48
N GLU A 153 -9.87 -0.64 6.59
CA GLU A 153 -10.90 -1.41 7.31
C GLU A 153 -11.99 -0.49 7.90
N ARG A 154 -11.62 0.70 8.41
CA ARG A 154 -12.60 1.70 8.86
C ARG A 154 -13.46 2.25 7.72
N ALA A 155 -12.90 2.32 6.51
CA ALA A 155 -13.57 2.78 5.30
C ALA A 155 -14.23 4.16 5.41
N VAL A 156 -13.56 5.10 6.11
CA VAL A 156 -13.95 6.50 6.23
C VAL A 156 -12.88 7.39 5.59
N TYR A 157 -13.31 8.28 4.70
CA TYR A 157 -12.44 8.98 3.75
C TYR A 157 -12.65 10.49 3.74
N SER A 158 -11.58 11.23 3.47
CA SER A 158 -11.66 12.68 3.29
C SER A 158 -12.27 13.06 1.95
N ASP A 159 -12.66 14.33 1.79
CA ASP A 159 -13.06 14.87 0.49
C ASP A 159 -11.95 14.70 -0.58
N GLY A 160 -10.67 14.78 -0.18
CA GLY A 160 -9.53 14.61 -1.08
C GLY A 160 -9.37 13.18 -1.63
N ALA A 161 -9.77 12.16 -0.86
CA ALA A 161 -9.77 10.77 -1.32
C ALA A 161 -10.89 10.50 -2.34
N LEU A 162 -11.95 11.32 -2.34
CA LEU A 162 -13.08 11.23 -3.28
C LEU A 162 -13.00 12.29 -4.40
N ARG A 163 -11.89 13.03 -4.52
CA ARG A 163 -11.76 14.15 -5.47
C ARG A 163 -12.05 13.81 -6.94
N MET A 164 -11.80 12.56 -7.35
CA MET A 164 -12.08 12.05 -8.70
C MET A 164 -13.32 11.15 -8.76
N THR A 165 -14.07 11.04 -7.67
CA THR A 165 -15.29 10.22 -7.62
C THR A 165 -16.44 10.99 -8.26
N PRO A 166 -17.10 10.43 -9.30
CA PRO A 166 -18.29 11.05 -9.88
C PRO A 166 -19.37 11.28 -8.81
N PRO A 167 -20.07 12.44 -8.80
CA PRO A 167 -21.08 12.75 -7.79
C PRO A 167 -22.13 11.65 -7.62
N GLU A 168 -22.56 11.04 -8.73
CA GLU A 168 -23.57 9.98 -8.73
C GLU A 168 -23.06 8.73 -8.01
N ARG A 169 -21.79 8.37 -8.22
CA ARG A 169 -21.13 7.26 -7.51
C ARG A 169 -20.91 7.59 -6.04
N ARG A 170 -20.50 8.83 -5.73
CA ARG A 170 -20.31 9.28 -4.35
C ARG A 170 -21.61 9.16 -3.57
N ASP A 171 -22.70 9.72 -4.09
CA ASP A 171 -23.97 9.80 -3.38
C ASP A 171 -24.60 8.39 -3.25
N ARG A 172 -24.37 7.52 -4.23
CA ARG A 172 -24.78 6.11 -4.18
C ARG A 172 -23.99 5.31 -3.15
N TRP A 173 -22.66 5.33 -3.21
CA TRP A 173 -21.79 4.40 -2.47
C TRP A 173 -21.23 4.94 -1.16
N PHE A 174 -21.34 6.24 -0.90
CA PHE A 174 -20.83 6.86 0.30
C PHE A 174 -21.91 7.63 1.04
N GLU A 175 -21.74 7.76 2.35
CA GLU A 175 -22.53 8.62 3.21
C GLU A 175 -21.64 9.65 3.91
N ARG A 176 -22.12 10.89 4.03
CA ARG A 176 -21.42 11.92 4.79
C ARG A 176 -21.64 11.68 6.28
N THR A 177 -20.55 11.65 7.03
CA THR A 177 -20.52 11.50 8.49
C THR A 177 -19.73 12.66 9.11
N GLY A 178 -19.71 12.75 10.44
CA GLY A 178 -18.89 13.74 11.15
C GLY A 178 -17.38 13.57 10.94
N GLU A 179 -16.93 12.38 10.54
CA GLU A 179 -15.51 12.03 10.37
C GLU A 179 -15.07 12.05 8.89
N GLY A 180 -16.00 12.24 7.96
CA GLY A 180 -15.74 12.18 6.51
C GLY A 180 -16.80 11.39 5.75
N TRP A 181 -16.43 10.83 4.61
CA TRP A 181 -17.26 9.99 3.76
C TRP A 181 -17.06 8.52 4.11
N ARG A 182 -18.09 7.86 4.64
CA ARG A 182 -18.05 6.42 4.92
C ARG A 182 -18.53 5.65 3.69
N LEU A 183 -17.77 4.63 3.28
CA LEU A 183 -18.19 3.68 2.26
C LEU A 183 -19.33 2.79 2.78
N LYS A 184 -20.42 2.72 2.04
CA LYS A 184 -21.58 1.86 2.32
C LYS A 184 -21.30 0.40 1.92
N ASP A 185 -22.04 -0.51 2.51
CA ASP A 185 -22.14 -1.89 2.05
C ASP A 185 -22.96 -1.98 0.73
N PRO A 186 -22.79 -3.03 -0.10
CA PRO A 186 -21.89 -4.18 0.07
C PRO A 186 -20.39 -4.01 -0.26
N PRO A 187 -19.87 -3.02 -1.03
CA PRO A 187 -18.45 -3.00 -1.44
C PRO A 187 -17.46 -3.14 -0.28
N ARG A 188 -17.78 -2.54 0.87
CA ARG A 188 -16.96 -2.61 2.09
C ARG A 188 -16.73 -4.05 2.57
N GLY A 189 -17.76 -4.90 2.53
CA GLY A 189 -17.69 -6.31 2.92
C GLY A 189 -17.03 -7.23 1.88
N ARG A 190 -16.68 -6.73 0.69
CA ARG A 190 -16.10 -7.53 -0.41
C ARG A 190 -14.58 -7.63 -0.39
N VAL A 191 -13.90 -6.81 0.44
CA VAL A 191 -12.44 -6.72 0.45
C VAL A 191 -11.88 -7.31 1.74
N ARG A 192 -10.96 -8.26 1.60
CA ARG A 192 -10.18 -8.81 2.71
C ARG A 192 -8.83 -8.09 2.80
N PHE A 193 -8.59 -7.39 3.89
CA PHE A 193 -7.31 -6.75 4.17
C PHE A 193 -6.37 -7.70 4.93
N PHE A 194 -5.07 -7.61 4.64
CA PHE A 194 -4.03 -8.30 5.40
C PHE A 194 -2.70 -7.55 5.31
N TRP A 195 -1.87 -7.67 6.34
CA TRP A 195 -0.53 -7.09 6.30
C TRP A 195 0.42 -7.95 5.47
N ALA A 196 1.17 -7.32 4.57
CA ALA A 196 2.25 -7.98 3.85
C ALA A 196 3.30 -6.99 3.35
N ASN A 197 4.58 -7.36 3.45
CA ASN A 197 5.64 -6.74 2.68
C ASN A 197 5.63 -7.32 1.25
N ALA A 198 5.51 -6.48 0.23
CA ALA A 198 5.43 -6.91 -1.17
C ALA A 198 6.64 -7.72 -1.63
N LEU A 199 7.83 -7.50 -1.05
CA LEU A 199 9.04 -8.26 -1.36
C LEU A 199 9.11 -9.62 -0.67
N ALA A 200 8.35 -9.81 0.41
CA ALA A 200 8.29 -11.04 1.17
C ALA A 200 6.87 -11.31 1.68
N PRO A 201 5.88 -11.50 0.79
CA PRO A 201 4.46 -11.51 1.16
C PRO A 201 3.99 -12.87 1.73
N GLY A 202 4.92 -13.77 2.04
CA GLY A 202 4.64 -15.08 2.62
C GLY A 202 3.71 -15.93 1.73
N GLU A 203 2.66 -16.47 2.32
CA GLU A 203 1.68 -17.31 1.63
C GLU A 203 0.97 -16.59 0.48
N ALA A 204 0.88 -15.25 0.49
CA ALA A 204 0.28 -14.53 -0.63
C ALA A 204 1.10 -14.68 -1.92
N ALA A 205 2.40 -15.01 -1.86
CA ALA A 205 3.19 -15.38 -3.04
C ALA A 205 3.27 -16.90 -3.30
N ALA A 206 2.36 -17.69 -2.71
CA ALA A 206 2.22 -19.10 -3.07
C ALA A 206 1.91 -19.23 -4.58
N GLU A 207 2.52 -20.23 -5.21
CA GLU A 207 2.45 -20.41 -6.66
C GLU A 207 1.01 -20.61 -7.14
N GLY A 208 0.62 -19.87 -8.19
CA GLY A 208 -0.70 -20.02 -8.80
C GLY A 208 -1.87 -19.68 -7.87
N ARG A 209 -1.68 -18.78 -6.90
CA ARG A 209 -2.74 -18.39 -5.96
C ARG A 209 -3.77 -17.42 -6.55
N TRP A 210 -3.34 -16.56 -7.48
CA TRP A 210 -4.12 -15.42 -7.96
C TRP A 210 -4.45 -15.50 -9.44
N ASP A 211 -5.68 -15.15 -9.80
CA ASP A 211 -6.07 -14.98 -11.20
C ASP A 211 -5.70 -13.58 -11.70
N ALA A 212 -5.74 -12.56 -10.83
CA ALA A 212 -5.24 -11.22 -11.14
C ALA A 212 -4.50 -10.60 -9.95
N ILE A 213 -3.48 -9.79 -10.25
CA ILE A 213 -2.74 -8.99 -9.27
C ILE A 213 -2.75 -7.54 -9.75
N LEU A 214 -3.15 -6.62 -8.88
CA LEU A 214 -3.02 -5.18 -9.07
C LEU A 214 -1.77 -4.73 -8.31
N CYS A 215 -0.80 -4.16 -9.00
CA CYS A 215 0.43 -3.63 -8.42
C CYS A 215 0.70 -2.27 -9.04
N ARG A 216 -0.06 -1.27 -8.60
CA ARG A 216 -0.14 0.04 -9.27
C ARG A 216 0.46 1.12 -8.39
N ASN A 217 1.24 1.99 -9.01
CA ASN A 217 1.92 3.13 -8.37
C ASN A 217 2.86 2.72 -7.21
N LEU A 218 3.43 1.51 -7.27
CA LEU A 218 4.36 0.97 -6.28
C LEU A 218 5.80 0.93 -6.81
N LEU A 219 5.98 0.57 -8.09
CA LEU A 219 7.30 0.34 -8.68
C LEU A 219 8.15 1.62 -8.73
N ILE A 220 7.50 2.78 -8.75
CA ILE A 220 8.13 4.11 -8.72
C ILE A 220 8.98 4.36 -7.46
N TYR A 221 8.78 3.59 -6.39
CA TYR A 221 9.55 3.72 -5.15
C TYR A 221 10.79 2.81 -5.11
N PHE A 222 10.94 1.90 -6.07
CA PHE A 222 11.91 0.82 -6.04
C PHE A 222 13.05 1.05 -7.04
N SER A 223 14.21 0.46 -6.77
CA SER A 223 15.28 0.35 -7.76
C SER A 223 14.91 -0.70 -8.83
N ASP A 224 15.56 -0.67 -9.99
CA ASP A 224 15.31 -1.65 -11.05
C ASP A 224 15.51 -3.10 -10.57
N GLU A 225 16.49 -3.33 -9.69
CA GLU A 225 16.73 -4.64 -9.11
C GLU A 225 15.57 -5.10 -8.22
N THR A 226 15.12 -4.23 -7.33
CA THR A 226 13.96 -4.48 -6.47
C THR A 226 12.68 -4.69 -7.27
N THR A 227 12.48 -3.89 -8.33
CA THR A 227 11.36 -4.04 -9.26
C THR A 227 11.39 -5.41 -9.94
N ARG A 228 12.54 -5.87 -10.45
CA ARG A 228 12.66 -7.21 -11.05
C ARG A 228 12.34 -8.32 -10.04
N LYS A 229 12.82 -8.21 -8.80
CA LYS A 229 12.55 -9.16 -7.71
C LYS A 229 11.05 -9.21 -7.38
N LEU A 230 10.39 -8.05 -7.27
CA LEU A 230 8.96 -7.96 -7.02
C LEU A 230 8.17 -8.59 -8.17
N VAL A 231 8.43 -8.18 -9.42
CA VAL A 231 7.73 -8.70 -10.59
C VAL A 231 7.87 -10.22 -10.70
N ALA A 232 9.07 -10.78 -10.47
CA ALA A 232 9.26 -12.23 -10.46
C ALA A 232 8.42 -12.92 -9.37
N THR A 233 8.34 -12.31 -8.18
CA THR A 233 7.52 -12.81 -7.07
C THR A 233 6.04 -12.80 -7.41
N LEU A 234 5.53 -11.69 -7.97
CA LEU A 234 4.12 -11.55 -8.38
C LEU A 234 3.78 -12.47 -9.54
N HIS A 235 4.68 -12.61 -10.53
CA HIS A 235 4.50 -13.51 -11.66
C HIS A 235 4.36 -14.97 -11.22
N ARG A 236 5.20 -15.44 -10.28
CA ARG A 236 5.07 -16.79 -9.72
C ARG A 236 3.75 -16.98 -8.97
N ALA A 237 3.24 -15.94 -8.31
CA ALA A 237 1.99 -16.00 -7.58
C ALA A 237 0.75 -16.04 -8.49
N LEU A 238 0.89 -15.65 -9.77
CA LEU A 238 -0.17 -15.73 -10.76
C LEU A 238 -0.40 -17.16 -11.26
N ARG A 239 -1.66 -17.50 -11.50
CA ARG A 239 -2.06 -18.69 -12.24
C ARG A 239 -1.67 -18.56 -13.70
N PRO A 240 -1.46 -19.67 -14.44
CA PRO A 240 -1.35 -19.62 -15.89
C PRO A 240 -2.54 -18.89 -16.52
N GLY A 241 -2.26 -17.89 -17.35
CA GLY A 241 -3.28 -17.02 -17.96
C GLY A 241 -3.83 -15.92 -17.04
N GLY A 242 -3.29 -15.78 -15.84
CA GLY A 242 -3.56 -14.66 -14.95
C GLY A 242 -2.95 -13.35 -15.44
N VAL A 243 -3.39 -12.24 -14.85
CA VAL A 243 -3.00 -10.90 -15.29
C VAL A 243 -2.36 -10.07 -14.18
N LEU A 244 -1.28 -9.36 -14.51
CA LEU A 244 -0.67 -8.34 -13.66
C LEU A 244 -1.04 -6.96 -14.22
N LEU A 245 -1.70 -6.13 -13.41
CA LEU A 245 -2.07 -4.77 -13.75
C LEU A 245 -1.12 -3.79 -13.05
N LEU A 246 -0.43 -2.97 -13.85
CA LEU A 246 0.46 -1.91 -13.38
C LEU A 246 -0.17 -0.52 -13.57
N GLY A 247 0.37 0.48 -12.90
CA GLY A 247 -0.02 1.88 -13.09
C GLY A 247 0.38 2.40 -14.46
N LEU A 248 -0.29 3.45 -14.94
CA LEU A 248 -0.11 3.95 -16.31
C LEU A 248 1.32 4.40 -16.65
N THR A 249 2.10 4.80 -15.65
CA THR A 249 3.49 5.27 -15.83
C THR A 249 4.52 4.18 -15.53
N GLU A 250 4.09 2.97 -15.21
CA GLU A 250 4.95 1.85 -14.83
C GLU A 250 5.11 0.89 -16.01
N SER A 251 6.34 0.47 -16.27
CA SER A 251 6.65 -0.51 -17.31
C SER A 251 7.44 -1.67 -16.71
N LEU A 252 7.18 -2.87 -17.23
CA LEU A 252 8.09 -3.99 -17.08
C LEU A 252 9.30 -3.67 -17.98
N LEU A 253 10.43 -3.37 -17.36
CA LEU A 253 11.68 -2.95 -18.00
C LEU A 253 12.06 -3.82 -19.20
#